data_AF-A0A3M1GQK0-F1
#
_entry.id   AF-A0A3M1GQK0-F1
#
_cell.length_a   1.000
_cell.length_b   1.000
_cell.length_c   1.000
_cell.angle_alpha   90.00
_cell.angle_beta   90.00
_cell.angle_gamma   90.00
#
_symmetry.space_group_name_H-M   'P 1'
#
loop_
_entity.id
_entity.type
_entity.pdbx_description
1 polymer ?
#
loop_
_entity_poly.entity_id
_entity_poly.type
_entity_poly.pdbx_seq_one_letter_code
_entity_poly.pdbx_strand_id
1 'polypeptide(L)' 'MQPIRDAFRGIMLRDLRPVEDREGVRIGEDVRIYKEKNGYTVRFLAGTPEPRRKQIRDRLEAHDIEYKEAADFRL' A
#
# COMPACT_ATOMS: atom_id res chain seq x y z
N MET A 1 -3.33 -11.75 -1.21
CA MET A 1 -3.61 -10.75 -0.16
C MET A 1 -2.92 -11.04 1.17
N GLN A 2 -2.66 -12.29 1.55
CA GLN A 2 -1.93 -12.64 2.79
C GLN A 2 -0.57 -11.91 2.98
N PRO A 3 0.33 -11.78 1.98
CA PRO A 3 1.66 -11.20 2.23
C PRO A 3 1.63 -9.70 2.56
N ILE A 4 0.78 -8.88 1.92
CA ILE A 4 0.62 -7.47 2.32
C ILE A 4 0.01 -7.36 3.70
N ARG A 5 -0.99 -8.18 4.02
CA ARG A 5 -1.58 -8.19 5.36
C ARG A 5 -0.55 -8.54 6.43
N ASP A 6 0.38 -9.43 6.13
CA ASP A 6 1.47 -9.82 7.03
C ASP A 6 2.54 -8.72 7.15
N ALA A 7 2.95 -8.13 6.02
CA ALA A 7 3.90 -7.00 5.97
C ALA A 7 3.43 -5.77 6.76
N PHE A 8 2.12 -5.57 6.82
CA PHE A 8 1.51 -4.47 7.55
C PHE A 8 0.88 -4.87 8.88
N ARG A 9 0.98 -6.14 9.30
CA ARG A 9 0.41 -6.64 10.56
C ARG A 9 0.90 -5.90 11.81
N GLY A 10 2.09 -5.30 11.73
CA GLY A 10 2.72 -4.54 12.82
C GLY A 10 2.47 -3.01 12.79
N ILE A 11 1.97 -2.42 11.70
CA ILE A 11 1.35 -1.07 11.79
C ILE A 11 -0.10 -1.33 12.12
N MET A 12 -0.66 -0.59 13.07
CA MET A 12 -2.04 -0.77 13.55
C MET A 12 -2.98 -1.25 12.44
N LEU A 13 -3.36 -2.53 12.49
CA LEU A 13 -4.27 -3.19 11.55
C LEU A 13 -5.58 -2.42 11.33
N ARG A 14 -5.90 -1.50 12.25
CA ARG A 14 -7.01 -0.53 12.16
C ARG A 14 -6.99 0.31 10.88
N ASP A 15 -5.82 0.64 10.36
CA ASP A 15 -5.68 1.47 9.17
C ASP A 15 -5.79 0.65 7.88
N LEU A 16 -5.65 -0.68 7.96
CA LEU A 16 -5.59 -1.54 6.80
C LEU A 16 -6.97 -2.07 6.46
N ARG A 17 -7.61 -1.43 5.49
CA ARG A 17 -8.94 -1.83 5.01
C ARG A 17 -8.85 -2.40 3.59
N PRO A 18 -9.65 -3.41 3.24
CA PRO A 18 -9.80 -3.79 1.85
C PRO A 18 -10.35 -2.62 1.04
N VAL A 19 -9.94 -2.52 -0.22
CA VAL A 19 -10.59 -1.63 -1.19
C VAL A 19 -11.81 -2.37 -1.74
N GLU A 20 -12.99 -1.74 -1.71
CA GLU A 20 -14.24 -2.41 -2.12
C GLU A 20 -14.34 -2.55 -3.65
N ASP A 21 -13.75 -1.62 -4.40
CA ASP A 21 -13.85 -1.54 -5.86
C ASP A 21 -12.84 -2.45 -6.60
N ARG A 22 -11.75 -2.85 -5.94
CA ARG A 22 -10.68 -3.68 -6.51
C ARG A 22 -10.04 -4.58 -5.49
N GLU A 23 -9.46 -5.70 -5.96
CA GLU A 23 -8.61 -6.55 -5.13
C GLU A 23 -7.37 -5.76 -4.68
N GLY A 24 -7.44 -5.18 -3.48
CA GLY A 24 -6.39 -4.35 -2.91
C GLY A 24 -6.65 -4.02 -1.44
N VAL A 25 -5.71 -3.30 -0.84
CA VAL A 25 -5.81 -2.77 0.52
C VAL A 25 -5.49 -1.28 0.51
N ARG A 26 -6.26 -0.51 1.25
CA ARG A 26 -5.90 0.87 1.63
C ARG A 26 -5.27 0.85 3.01
N ILE A 27 -4.25 1.66 3.17
CA ILE A 27 -3.56 1.89 4.45
C ILE A 27 -3.82 3.34 4.80
N GLY A 28 -4.74 3.55 5.73
CA GLY A 28 -5.25 4.87 6.07
C GLY A 28 -5.96 5.54 4.91
N GLU A 29 -5.82 6.86 4.83
CA GLU A 29 -6.34 7.68 3.74
C GLU A 29 -5.28 7.97 2.67
N ASP A 30 -4.00 7.78 3.00
CA ASP A 30 -2.88 8.26 2.20
C ASP A 30 -2.34 7.24 1.18
N VAL A 31 -2.67 5.95 1.33
CA VAL A 31 -2.03 4.89 0.55
C VAL A 31 -3.07 3.86 0.10
N ARG A 32 -3.00 3.46 -1.17
CA ARG A 32 -3.79 2.37 -1.74
C ARG A 32 -2.86 1.42 -2.47
N ILE A 33 -2.94 0.14 -2.15
CA ILE A 33 -2.17 -0.92 -2.77
C ILE A 33 -3.12 -1.89 -3.45
N TYR A 34 -3.00 -2.04 -4.75
CA TYR A 34 -3.82 -2.93 -5.57
C TYR A 34 -3.03 -4.19 -5.90
N LYS A 35 -3.68 -5.35 -5.88
CA LYS A 35 -3.10 -6.59 -6.38
C LYS A 35 -3.34 -6.67 -7.88
N GLU A 36 -2.25 -6.80 -8.63
CA GLU A 36 -2.28 -7.04 -10.07
C GLU A 36 -1.79 -8.46 -10.39
N LYS A 37 -1.92 -8.89 -11.65
CA LYS A 37 -1.58 -10.27 -12.07
C LYS A 37 -0.14 -10.68 -11.79
N ASN A 38 0.80 -9.72 -11.87
CA ASN A 38 2.24 -9.97 -11.68
C ASN A 38 2.84 -9.29 -10.44
N GLY A 39 2.04 -8.71 -9.54
CA GLY A 39 2.60 -8.01 -8.38
C GLY A 39 1.60 -7.08 -7.72
N TYR A 40 2.12 -6.03 -7.09
CA TYR A 40 1.30 -5.03 -6.42
C TYR A 40 1.52 -3.64 -7.01
N THR A 41 0.48 -2.83 -7.05
CA THR A 41 0.57 -1.44 -7.49
C THR A 41 0.22 -0.54 -6.33
N VAL A 42 1.19 0.28 -5.90
CA VAL A 42 1.05 1.25 -4.81
C VAL A 42 0.71 2.60 -5.40
N ARG A 43 -0.28 3.27 -4.83
CA ARG A 43 -0.66 4.65 -5.13
C ARG A 43 -0.70 5.43 -3.84
N PHE A 44 -0.09 6.62 -3.86
CA PHE A 44 -0.12 7.53 -2.73
C PHE A 44 -1.14 8.64 -2.98
N LEU A 45 -1.66 9.22 -1.90
CA LEU A 45 -2.46 10.43 -1.96
C LEU A 45 -1.55 11.58 -2.39
N ALA A 46 -2.07 12.46 -3.24
CA ALA A 46 -1.39 13.68 -3.60
C ALA A 46 -1.16 14.53 -2.34
N GLY A 47 0.11 14.86 -2.04
CA GLY A 47 0.49 15.55 -0.81
C GLY A 47 0.98 14.65 0.32
N THR A 48 0.97 13.32 0.16
CA THR A 48 1.60 12.41 1.14
C THR A 48 3.09 12.76 1.30
N PRO A 49 3.57 13.03 2.53
CA PRO A 49 4.95 13.43 2.76
C PRO A 49 5.92 12.31 2.41
N GLU A 50 7.07 12.67 1.84
CA GLU A 50 8.08 11.72 1.38
C GLU A 50 8.58 10.73 2.45
N PRO A 51 8.78 11.12 3.72
CA PRO A 51 9.11 10.17 4.79
C PRO A 51 8.08 9.04 4.94
N ARG A 52 6.79 9.35 4.77
CA ARG A 52 5.72 8.35 4.82
C ARG A 52 5.73 7.47 3.58
N ARG A 53 5.94 8.03 2.39
CA ARG A 53 6.13 7.24 1.15
C ARG A 53 7.31 6.28 1.29
N LYS A 54 8.44 6.78 1.81
CA LYS A 54 9.63 5.97 2.07
C LYS A 54 9.34 4.83 3.06
N GLN A 55 8.66 5.12 4.17
CA GLN A 55 8.30 4.09 5.16
C GLN A 55 7.49 2.93 4.56
N ILE A 56 6.57 3.24 3.64
CA ILE A 56 5.78 2.21 2.93
C ILE A 56 6.65 1.40 1.98
N ARG A 57 7.55 2.05 1.22
CA ARG A 57 8.50 1.41 0.31
C ARG A 57 9.45 0.46 1.05
N ASP A 58 10.12 0.97 2.08
CA ASP A 58 11.02 0.21 2.97
C ASP A 58 10.33 -1.06 3.49
N ARG A 59 9.04 -0.97 3.85
CA ARG A 59 8.28 -2.14 4.30
C ARG A 59 7.97 -3.15 3.22
N LEU A 60 7.59 -2.69 2.04
CA LEU A 60 7.33 -3.60 0.92
C LEU A 60 8.61 -4.33 0.53
N GLU A 61 9.73 -3.61 0.49
CA GLU A 61 11.07 -4.17 0.22
C GLU A 61 11.52 -5.13 1.33
N ALA A 62 11.32 -4.80 2.61
CA ALA A 62 11.68 -5.67 3.73
C ALA A 62 10.92 -7.00 3.76
N HIS A 63 9.78 -7.08 3.08
CA HIS A 63 8.97 -8.29 2.94
C HIS A 63 9.09 -8.95 1.56
N ASP A 64 10.07 -8.53 0.74
CA ASP A 64 10.30 -9.05 -0.62
C ASP A 64 9.05 -8.97 -1.51
N ILE A 65 8.25 -7.91 -1.32
CA ILE A 65 7.01 -7.71 -2.08
C ILE A 65 7.34 -6.91 -3.34
N GLU A 66 7.19 -7.53 -4.51
CA GLU A 66 7.32 -6.81 -5.77
C GLU A 66 6.17 -5.82 -5.95
N TYR A 67 6.50 -4.53 -6.08
CA TYR A 67 5.52 -3.47 -6.27
C TYR A 67 5.90 -2.48 -7.36
N LYS A 68 4.88 -1.81 -7.91
CA LYS A 68 4.99 -0.70 -8.85
C LYS A 68 4.37 0.55 -8.24
N GLU A 69 5.07 1.66 -8.27
CA GLU A 69 4.50 2.96 -7.92
C GLU A 69 3.72 3.51 -9.12
N ALA A 70 2.41 3.68 -8.96
CA ALA A 70 1.56 4.36 -9.93
C ALA A 70 1.29 5.80 -9.50
N ALA A 71 0.78 6.60 -10.45
CA ALA A 71 0.51 8.01 -10.21
C ALA A 71 -0.38 8.26 -8.99
N ASP A 72 -0.04 9.32 -8.26
CA ASP A 72 -0.76 9.75 -7.07
C ASP A 72 -2.26 9.89 -7.35
N PHE A 73 -3.08 9.47 -6.40
CA PHE A 73 -4.53 9.65 -6.47
C PHE A 73 -4.94 10.92 -5.72
N ARG A 74 -6.07 11.51 -6.13
CA ARG A 74 -6.75 12.59 -5.41
C ARG A 74 -8.08 12.05 -4.88
N LEU A 75 -8.49 12.52 -3.71
CA LEU A 75 -9.80 12.23 -3.12
C LEU A 75 -10.89 13.07 -3.80
#